data_AF-A0A8C5KRI0-F1
#
_entry.id   AF-A0A8C5KRI0-F1
#
_cell.length_a   1.000
_cell.length_b   1.000
_cell.length_c   1.000
_cell.angle_alpha   90.00
_cell.angle_beta   90.00
_cell.angle_gamma   90.00
#
_symmetry.space_group_name_H-M   'P 1'
#
loop_
_entity.id
_entity.type
_entity.pdbx_description
1 polymer ?
#
loop_
_entity_poly.entity_id
_entity_poly.type
_entity_poly.pdbx_seq_one_letter_code
_entity_poly.pdbx_strand_id
1 'polypeptide(L)'
;AVANSSPVNPVVFFDVSTGDQELFADIVTKRAKNFKQFCAGEFRKYGVPIGYKGSAFHGVIKYFMIQGGDFVNGDGTGVTSIYQGPFPDEKFKLKHSAPGTFHVMRKVENVATGPNNKPKLPVVISQCGDI
;
A
#
# COMPACT_ATOMS: atom_id res chain seq x y z
N ALA A 1 -16.90 15.51 -31.83
CA ALA A 1 -16.01 14.50 -31.21
C ALA A 1 -15.11 15.24 -30.22
N VAL A 2 -15.35 15.07 -28.91
CA VAL A 2 -14.53 15.73 -27.88
C VAL A 2 -13.29 14.87 -27.66
N ALA A 3 -12.13 15.40 -28.04
CA ALA A 3 -10.84 14.77 -27.81
C ALA A 3 -10.58 14.72 -26.30
N ASN A 4 -10.61 13.53 -25.72
CA ASN A 4 -10.31 13.32 -24.31
C ASN A 4 -8.79 13.17 -24.14
N SER A 5 -8.06 14.29 -24.21
CA SER A 5 -6.60 14.33 -24.01
C SER A 5 -6.26 14.48 -22.52
N SER A 6 -6.77 13.58 -21.68
CA SER A 6 -6.27 13.48 -20.31
C SER A 6 -4.91 12.77 -20.35
N PRO A 7 -3.86 13.28 -19.68
CA PRO A 7 -2.60 12.55 -19.58
C PRO A 7 -2.89 11.19 -18.96
N VAL A 8 -2.54 10.12 -19.68
CA VAL A 8 -2.70 8.75 -19.22
C VAL A 8 -1.82 8.60 -17.98
N ASN A 9 -2.44 8.60 -16.80
CA ASN A 9 -1.73 8.40 -15.55
C ASN A 9 -0.97 7.08 -15.61
N PRO A 10 0.30 7.00 -15.16
CA PRO A 10 0.98 5.72 -14.98
C PRO A 10 0.25 4.94 -13.90
N VAL A 11 -0.59 4.01 -14.34
CA VAL A 11 -1.23 3.02 -13.47
C VAL A 11 -0.19 1.94 -13.19
N VAL A 12 0.23 1.83 -11.93
CA VAL A 12 1.10 0.73 -11.49
C VAL A 12 0.20 -0.31 -10.81
N PHE A 13 0.08 -1.48 -11.44
CA PHE A 13 -0.75 -2.55 -10.90
C PHE A 13 -0.10 -3.15 -9.64
N PHE A 14 -0.89 -3.30 -8.59
CA PHE A 14 -0.57 -4.23 -7.51
C PHE A 14 -1.30 -5.53 -7.85
N ASP A 15 -0.53 -6.52 -8.29
CA ASP A 15 -1.04 -7.84 -8.63
C ASP A 15 -0.34 -8.84 -7.69
N VAL A 16 -1.09 -9.37 -6.73
CA VAL A 16 -0.64 -10.45 -5.83
C VAL A 16 -0.88 -11.77 -6.57
N SER A 17 -0.24 -11.93 -7.73
CA SER A 17 -0.35 -13.12 -8.58
C SER A 17 1.01 -13.67 -9.02
N THR A 18 2.13 -13.00 -8.73
CA THR A 18 3.46 -13.50 -9.09
C THR A 18 4.55 -12.99 -8.14
N GLY A 19 4.33 -13.20 -6.85
CA GLY A 19 5.31 -12.93 -5.80
C GLY A 19 4.65 -13.05 -4.44
N ASP A 20 4.77 -14.23 -3.83
CA ASP A 20 4.26 -14.54 -2.50
C ASP A 20 4.82 -13.52 -1.50
N GLN A 21 4.03 -12.49 -1.17
CA GLN A 21 4.33 -11.63 -0.04
C GLN A 21 3.90 -12.37 1.21
N GLU A 22 4.82 -13.17 1.75
CA GLU A 22 4.59 -13.90 2.98
C GLU A 22 4.47 -12.91 4.15
N LEU A 23 3.30 -12.90 4.80
CA LEU A 23 3.11 -12.20 6.05
C LEU A 23 3.66 -13.09 7.16
N PHE A 24 4.55 -12.54 7.99
CA PHE A 24 5.06 -13.19 9.20
C PHE A 24 3.99 -13.26 10.29
N ALA A 25 2.87 -13.95 10.03
CA ALA A 25 1.72 -14.04 10.92
C ALA A 25 2.03 -14.80 12.21
N ASP A 26 3.09 -15.61 12.20
CA ASP A 26 3.68 -16.31 13.34
C ASP A 26 4.42 -15.37 14.31
N ILE A 27 4.91 -14.22 13.82
CA ILE A 27 5.66 -13.23 14.61
C ILE A 27 4.82 -11.99 14.92
N VAL A 28 4.05 -11.50 13.94
CA VAL A 28 3.24 -10.26 14.01
C VAL A 28 1.78 -10.54 13.65
N THR A 29 1.11 -11.34 14.48
CA THR A 29 -0.23 -11.87 14.19
C THR A 29 -1.30 -10.79 14.00
N LYS A 30 -1.33 -9.74 14.85
CA LYS A 30 -2.31 -8.65 14.72
C LYS A 30 -2.01 -7.76 13.51
N ARG A 31 -0.74 -7.44 13.27
CA ARG A 31 -0.35 -6.61 12.11
C ARG A 31 -0.61 -7.35 10.80
N ALA A 32 -0.25 -8.64 10.73
CA ALA A 32 -0.53 -9.49 9.57
C ALA A 32 -2.03 -9.62 9.31
N LYS A 33 -2.83 -9.87 10.36
CA LYS A 33 -4.30 -9.96 10.23
C LYS A 33 -4.92 -8.65 9.75
N ASN A 34 -4.46 -7.51 10.28
CA ASN A 34 -4.91 -6.19 9.84
C ASN A 34 -4.60 -5.94 8.36
N PHE A 35 -3.37 -6.20 7.93
CA PHE A 35 -2.96 -6.04 6.54
C PHE A 35 -3.77 -6.96 5.61
N LYS A 36 -3.90 -8.24 5.97
CA LYS A 36 -4.66 -9.25 5.23
C LYS A 36 -6.11 -8.81 4.97
N GLN A 37 -6.82 -8.36 6.01
CA GLN A 37 -8.22 -7.95 5.86
C GLN A 37 -8.40 -6.72 4.95
N PHE A 38 -7.48 -5.76 4.98
CA PHE A 38 -7.51 -4.60 4.07
C PHE A 38 -7.09 -4.94 2.64
N CYS A 39 -6.21 -5.93 2.45
CA CYS A 39 -5.90 -6.48 1.13
C CYS A 39 -7.10 -7.21 0.54
N ALA A 40 -7.75 -8.08 1.31
CA ALA A 40 -8.90 -8.86 0.88
C ALA A 40 -10.19 -8.02 0.71
N GLY A 41 -10.25 -6.83 1.34
CA GLY A 41 -11.44 -5.98 1.34
C GLY A 41 -12.59 -6.55 2.17
N GLU A 42 -12.29 -7.45 3.12
CA GLU A 42 -13.27 -8.06 4.02
C GLU A 42 -13.79 -7.08 5.08
N PHE A 43 -12.95 -6.10 5.46
CA PHE A 43 -13.34 -5.12 6.46
C PHE A 43 -14.27 -4.07 5.87
N ARG A 44 -15.41 -3.85 6.53
CA ARG A 44 -16.41 -2.86 6.13
C ARG A 44 -16.59 -1.81 7.20
N LYS A 45 -16.56 -0.54 6.80
CA LYS A 45 -16.88 0.60 7.66
C LYS A 45 -18.16 1.24 7.14
N TYR A 46 -19.18 1.32 8.00
CA TYR A 46 -20.53 1.79 7.62
C TYR A 46 -21.15 1.03 6.43
N GLY A 47 -20.88 -0.27 6.32
CA GLY A 47 -21.38 -1.11 5.22
C GLY A 47 -20.59 -1.03 3.92
N VAL A 48 -19.60 -0.13 3.81
CA VAL A 48 -18.75 0.03 2.63
C VAL A 48 -17.43 -0.73 2.83
N PRO A 49 -17.00 -1.58 1.88
CA PRO A 49 -15.67 -2.19 1.92
C PRO A 49 -14.58 -1.13 1.91
N ILE A 50 -13.65 -1.22 2.86
CA ILE A 50 -12.49 -0.33 2.92
C ILE A 50 -11.21 -1.16 2.95
N GLY A 51 -10.14 -0.62 2.36
CA GLY A 51 -8.88 -1.34 2.25
C GLY A 51 -7.93 -0.66 1.28
N TYR A 52 -6.91 -1.41 0.86
CA TYR A 52 -5.83 -0.84 0.05
C TYR A 52 -6.19 -0.66 -1.42
N LYS A 53 -7.22 -1.36 -1.92
CA LYS A 53 -7.70 -1.20 -3.29
C LYS A 53 -8.13 0.23 -3.56
N GLY A 54 -7.54 0.85 -4.58
CA GLY A 54 -7.76 2.25 -4.95
C GLY A 54 -6.94 3.26 -4.15
N SER A 55 -6.18 2.83 -3.14
CA SER A 55 -5.31 3.73 -2.37
C SER A 55 -4.01 4.04 -3.12
N ALA A 56 -3.45 5.23 -2.88
CA ALA A 56 -2.24 5.69 -3.54
C ALA A 56 -0.99 5.56 -2.64
N PHE A 57 0.18 5.51 -3.27
CA PHE A 57 1.45 5.71 -2.59
C PHE A 57 1.71 7.21 -2.44
N HIS A 58 1.71 7.70 -1.20
CA HIS A 58 1.90 9.11 -0.89
C HIS A 58 3.37 9.49 -0.68
N GLY A 59 4.28 8.51 -0.49
CA GLY A 59 5.71 8.76 -0.31
C GLY A 59 6.58 7.73 -1.02
N VAL A 60 7.56 8.18 -1.79
CA VAL A 60 8.54 7.33 -2.47
C VAL A 60 9.95 7.91 -2.27
N ILE A 61 10.80 7.20 -1.55
CA ILE A 61 12.20 7.56 -1.34
C ILE A 61 13.06 6.51 -2.02
N LYS A 62 13.71 6.91 -3.10
CA LYS A 62 14.61 6.06 -3.88
C LYS A 62 15.71 5.48 -2.99
N TYR A 63 15.97 4.18 -3.12
CA TYR A 63 16.93 3.38 -2.37
C TYR A 63 16.64 3.24 -0.87
N PHE A 64 15.46 3.63 -0.40
CA PHE A 64 15.10 3.59 1.01
C PHE A 64 13.75 2.93 1.26
N MET A 65 12.64 3.57 0.89
CA MET A 65 11.30 3.03 1.16
C MET A 65 10.23 3.62 0.26
N ILE A 66 9.14 2.87 0.13
CA ILE A 66 7.89 3.29 -0.49
C ILE A 66 6.81 3.23 0.59
N GLN A 67 6.01 4.30 0.70
CA GLN A 67 4.94 4.43 1.68
C GLN A 67 3.60 4.64 0.95
N GLY A 68 2.61 3.84 1.34
CA GLY A 68 1.24 3.91 0.84
C GLY A 68 0.28 3.30 1.85
N GLY A 69 -0.92 2.97 1.39
CA GLY A 69 -1.95 2.36 2.22
C GLY A 69 -2.71 3.33 3.12
N ASP A 70 -2.50 4.64 2.97
CA ASP A 70 -3.39 5.65 3.50
C ASP A 70 -4.59 5.82 2.55
N PHE A 71 -5.65 5.04 2.82
CA PHE A 71 -6.93 5.16 2.11
C PHE A 71 -7.95 6.06 2.82
N VAL A 72 -7.54 6.73 3.91
CA VAL A 72 -8.40 7.64 4.67
C VAL A 72 -8.20 9.07 4.20
N ASN A 73 -6.95 9.54 4.20
CA ASN A 73 -6.56 10.91 3.83
C ASN A 73 -5.66 10.95 2.58
N GLY A 74 -4.95 9.87 2.27
CA GLY A 74 -4.08 9.78 1.09
C GLY A 74 -2.82 10.65 1.14
N ASP A 75 -2.42 11.11 2.33
CA ASP A 75 -1.28 11.99 2.56
C ASP A 75 -0.30 11.48 3.63
N GLY A 76 -0.61 10.35 4.25
CA GLY A 76 0.17 9.71 5.30
C GLY A 76 -0.30 10.02 6.71
N THR A 77 -1.35 10.83 6.89
CA THR A 77 -1.94 11.14 8.19
C THR A 77 -3.11 10.23 8.56
N GLY A 78 -3.65 9.47 7.60
CA GLY A 78 -4.76 8.56 7.83
C GLY A 78 -4.39 7.41 8.76
N VAL A 79 -5.15 7.25 9.85
CA VAL A 79 -5.00 6.13 10.78
C VAL A 79 -6.28 5.34 10.82
N THR A 80 -6.17 4.05 10.50
CA THR A 80 -7.29 3.11 10.63
C THR A 80 -6.77 1.70 10.81
N SER A 81 -7.58 0.87 11.47
CA SER A 81 -7.32 -0.55 11.64
C SER A 81 -8.63 -1.29 11.70
N ILE A 82 -8.57 -2.61 11.50
CA ILE A 82 -9.71 -3.51 11.69
C ILE A 82 -10.18 -3.58 13.15
N TYR A 83 -9.39 -3.04 14.08
CA TYR A 83 -9.64 -3.02 15.51
C TYR A 83 -10.30 -1.71 15.99
N GLN A 84 -10.78 -0.86 15.06
CA GLN A 84 -11.47 0.40 15.37
C GLN A 84 -10.61 1.43 16.14
N GLY A 85 -9.31 1.49 15.83
CA GLY A 85 -8.40 2.47 16.44
C GLY A 85 -6.92 2.10 16.26
N PRO A 86 -5.98 2.88 16.79
CA PRO A 86 -4.58 2.46 16.87
C PRO A 86 -4.47 1.18 17.72
N PHE A 87 -3.61 0.25 17.31
CA PHE A 87 -3.32 -0.98 18.05
C PHE A 87 -1.85 -1.02 18.48
N PRO A 88 -1.51 -1.65 19.60
CA PRO A 88 -0.14 -1.65 20.13
C PRO A 88 0.81 -2.40 19.21
N ASP A 89 2.07 -1.94 19.19
CA ASP A 89 3.13 -2.58 18.43
C ASP A 89 3.43 -4.00 18.94
N GLU A 90 3.51 -4.95 18.01
CA GLU A 90 3.95 -6.32 18.28
C GLU A 90 5.48 -6.38 18.31
N LYS A 91 6.05 -7.20 19.20
CA LYS A 91 7.49 -7.24 19.47
C LYS A 91 8.30 -7.46 18.18
N PHE A 92 9.14 -6.48 17.83
CA PHE A 92 10.02 -6.52 16.66
C PHE A 92 11.14 -7.55 16.84
N LYS A 93 10.87 -8.81 16.51
CA LYS A 93 11.92 -9.85 16.42
C LYS A 93 12.70 -9.78 15.11
N LEU A 94 12.15 -9.13 14.08
CA LEU A 94 12.73 -9.00 12.75
C LEU A 94 13.39 -7.63 12.58
N LYS A 95 14.63 -7.62 12.09
CA LYS A 95 15.33 -6.41 11.65
C LYS A 95 15.22 -6.29 10.13
N HIS A 96 15.22 -5.07 9.61
CA HIS A 96 15.34 -4.81 8.18
C HIS A 96 16.76 -5.18 7.73
N SER A 97 16.98 -6.44 7.36
CA SER A 97 18.30 -7.00 7.04
C SER A 97 18.63 -6.98 5.55
N ALA A 98 17.64 -6.82 4.66
CA ALA A 98 17.85 -6.75 3.22
C ALA A 98 16.77 -5.89 2.52
N PRO A 99 17.10 -5.22 1.39
CA PRO A 99 16.10 -4.58 0.54
C PRO A 99 15.10 -5.60 -0.01
N GLY A 100 13.81 -5.27 0.04
CA GLY A 100 12.77 -6.08 -0.59
C GLY A 100 13.00 -6.17 -2.10
N THR A 101 13.24 -7.37 -2.62
CA THR A 101 13.60 -7.57 -4.04
C THR A 101 12.34 -7.81 -4.86
N PHE A 102 11.54 -6.75 -5.10
CA PHE A 102 10.29 -6.88 -5.86
C PHE A 102 10.28 -5.99 -7.11
N HIS A 103 9.93 -6.57 -8.26
CA HIS A 103 9.90 -5.86 -9.55
C HIS A 103 8.92 -4.68 -9.57
N VAL A 104 7.78 -4.81 -8.87
CA VAL A 104 6.79 -3.73 -8.73
C VAL A 104 7.35 -2.59 -7.88
N MET A 105 8.01 -2.93 -6.76
CA MET A 105 8.68 -1.93 -5.92
C MET A 105 9.77 -1.19 -6.70
N ARG A 106 10.57 -1.88 -7.53
CA ARG A 106 11.56 -1.22 -8.40
C ARG A 106 10.93 -0.25 -9.39
N LYS A 107 9.73 -0.53 -9.93
CA LYS A 107 9.03 0.43 -10.81
C LYS A 107 8.54 1.64 -10.03
N VAL A 108 7.91 1.44 -8.87
CA VAL A 108 7.42 2.52 -8.02
C VAL A 108 8.56 3.39 -7.50
N GLU A 109 9.70 2.79 -7.14
CA GLU A 109 10.89 3.48 -6.63
C GLU A 109 11.52 4.45 -7.66
N ASN A 110 11.36 4.17 -8.95
CA ASN A 110 11.91 4.98 -10.03
C ASN A 110 10.93 6.05 -10.55
N VAL A 111 9.76 6.23 -9.94
CA VAL A 111 8.84 7.32 -10.34
C VAL A 111 9.43 8.68 -9.96
N ALA A 112 9.14 9.69 -10.79
CA ALA A 112 9.55 11.05 -10.48
C ALA A 112 8.78 11.56 -9.26
N THR A 113 9.51 12.04 -8.26
CA THR A 113 8.93 12.61 -7.03
C THR A 113 9.06 14.13 -7.01
N GLY A 114 8.13 14.78 -6.32
CA GLY A 114 8.11 16.21 -6.04
C GLY A 114 8.50 16.50 -4.59
N PRO A 115 8.14 17.69 -4.07
CA PRO A 115 8.34 18.03 -2.66
C PRO A 115 7.77 16.96 -1.72
N ASN A 116 8.42 16.73 -0.58
CA ASN A 116 8.06 15.71 0.42
C ASN A 116 8.04 14.27 -0.11
N ASN A 117 8.83 13.96 -1.15
CA ASN A 117 8.92 12.62 -1.74
C ASN A 117 7.61 12.11 -2.34
N LYS A 118 6.63 13.01 -2.59
CA LYS A 118 5.34 12.64 -3.17
C LYS A 118 5.50 12.34 -4.65
N PRO A 119 5.01 11.21 -5.18
CA PRO A 119 5.03 10.94 -6.62
C PRO A 119 4.35 12.07 -7.41
N LYS A 120 5.00 12.55 -8.47
CA LYS A 120 4.42 13.56 -9.38
C LYS A 120 3.20 13.03 -10.13
N LEU A 121 3.16 11.72 -10.31
CA LEU A 121 2.06 11.00 -10.93
C LEU A 121 1.48 10.03 -9.92
N PRO A 122 0.14 9.91 -9.84
CA PRO A 122 -0.49 9.06 -8.85
C PRO A 122 -0.17 7.58 -9.12
N VAL A 123 0.49 6.95 -8.15
CA VAL A 123 0.74 5.50 -8.15
C VAL A 123 -0.33 4.86 -7.27
N VAL A 124 -1.25 4.10 -7.88
CA VAL A 124 -2.47 3.61 -7.21
C VAL A 124 -2.51 2.08 -7.21
N ILE A 125 -2.92 1.49 -6.10
CA ILE A 125 -3.16 0.05 -5.96
C ILE A 125 -4.46 -0.30 -6.71
N SER A 126 -4.34 -0.79 -7.95
CA SER A 126 -5.51 -1.12 -8.78
C SER A 126 -6.30 -2.33 -8.27
N GLN A 127 -5.60 -3.34 -7.75
CA GLN A 127 -6.15 -4.59 -7.24
C GLN A 127 -5.33 -5.03 -6.02
N CYS A 128 -5.95 -5.80 -5.11
CA CYS A 128 -5.30 -6.49 -4.01
C CYS A 128 -6.28 -7.56 -3.52
N GLY A 129 -5.77 -8.64 -2.94
CA GLY A 129 -6.57 -9.78 -2.50
C GLY A 129 -5.74 -10.79 -1.70
N ASP A 130 -6.42 -11.80 -1.19
CA ASP A 130 -5.82 -13.02 -0.62
C ASP A 130 -6.06 -14.18 -1.59
N ILE A 131 -5.21 -15.21 -1.56
CA ILE A 131 -5.34 -16.43 -2.38
C ILE A 131 -5.96 -17.54 -1.54
#